data_AF-A0A8I1EBE2-F1
#
_entry.id   AF-A0A8I1EBE2-F1
#
_cell.length_a   1.000
_cell.length_b   1.000
_cell.length_c   1.000
_cell.angle_alpha   90.00
_cell.angle_beta   90.00
_cell.angle_gamma   90.00
#
_symmetry.space_group_name_H-M   'P 1'
#
loop_
_entity.id
_entity.type
_entity.pdbx_description
1 polymer ?
#
loop_
_entity_poly.entity_id
_entity_poly.type
_entity_poly.pdbx_seq_one_letter_code
_entity_poly.pdbx_strand_id
1 'polypeptide(L)'
;MALERLEAPFSAEAVQTLNEYQTATGAASTMHPFTCANRGDGHHGVEGGDLGVLIATEQGWVCPSCDYTQSWAHAFMANHSGPALSNPFDTRTDEQKTSALIDLVRERQQAYMLLKDHKPHAPGVDVMVGCMNYRYQELLFKADASGESASSEPEI
;
A
#
# COMPACT_ATOMS: atom_id res chain seq x y z
N MET A 1 -5.37 25.97 -2.26
CA MET A 1 -4.09 25.56 -2.90
C MET A 1 -4.37 24.28 -3.65
N ALA A 2 -4.09 24.23 -4.96
CA ALA A 2 -4.24 22.99 -5.72
C ALA A 2 -3.15 22.00 -5.27
N LEU A 3 -3.54 20.79 -4.89
CA LEU A 3 -2.58 19.72 -4.62
C LEU A 3 -1.83 19.41 -5.92
N GLU A 4 -0.50 19.39 -5.86
CA GLU A 4 0.36 19.05 -7.00
C GLU A 4 -0.01 17.67 -7.56
N ARG A 5 -0.04 17.56 -8.89
CA ARG A 5 -0.39 16.34 -9.60
C ARG A 5 0.86 15.68 -10.17
N LEU A 6 0.94 14.37 -9.99
CA LEU A 6 1.85 13.48 -10.70
C LEU A 6 1.09 12.89 -11.89
N GLU A 7 1.62 12.98 -13.10
CA GLU A 7 1.04 12.39 -14.30
C GLU A 7 1.84 11.13 -14.70
N ALA A 8 1.18 10.16 -15.32
CA ALA A 8 1.82 9.00 -15.90
C ALA A 8 2.76 9.41 -17.05
N PRO A 9 3.90 8.73 -17.26
CA PRO A 9 4.26 7.46 -16.63
C PRO A 9 4.74 7.61 -15.18
N PHE A 10 4.24 6.74 -14.29
CA PHE A 10 4.72 6.67 -12.92
C PHE A 10 6.04 5.93 -12.86
N SER A 11 7.00 6.42 -12.07
CA SER A 11 8.23 5.67 -11.79
C SER A 11 7.91 4.41 -10.98
N ALA A 12 8.79 3.40 -11.02
CA ALA A 12 8.63 2.19 -10.20
C ALA A 12 8.53 2.51 -8.70
N GLU A 13 9.28 3.50 -8.23
CA GLU A 13 9.18 4.01 -6.86
C GLU A 13 7.80 4.61 -6.60
N ALA A 14 7.30 5.48 -7.50
CA ALA A 14 5.96 6.05 -7.36
C ALA A 14 4.87 4.96 -7.37
N VAL A 15 5.00 3.92 -8.19
CA VAL A 15 4.08 2.78 -8.20
C VAL A 15 4.06 2.08 -6.83
N GLN A 16 5.23 1.82 -6.24
CA GLN A 16 5.33 1.24 -4.91
C GLN A 16 4.65 2.11 -3.85
N THR A 17 5.03 3.38 -3.78
CA THR A 17 4.57 4.30 -2.75
C THR A 17 3.07 4.57 -2.84
N LEU A 18 2.55 4.74 -4.06
CA LEU A 18 1.14 4.95 -4.34
C LEU A 18 0.28 3.75 -3.94
N ASN A 19 0.72 2.53 -4.28
CA ASN A 19 0.00 1.32 -3.90
C ASN A 19 0.00 1.14 -2.38
N GLU A 20 1.14 1.34 -1.71
CA GLU A 20 1.22 1.28 -0.25
C GLU A 20 0.34 2.30 0.46
N TYR A 21 0.26 3.52 -0.09
CA TYR A 21 -0.58 4.58 0.47
C TYR A 21 -2.05 4.19 0.47
N GLN A 22 -2.52 3.64 -0.66
CA GLN A 22 -3.92 3.25 -0.83
C GLN A 22 -4.34 2.05 0.01
N THR A 23 -3.42 1.12 0.27
CA THR A 23 -3.69 -0.09 1.05
C THR A 23 -3.46 0.07 2.56
N ALA A 24 -3.09 1.29 3.00
CA ALA A 24 -2.71 1.58 4.38
C ALA A 24 -1.46 0.82 4.86
N THR A 25 -0.60 0.40 3.94
CA THR A 25 0.61 -0.38 4.25
C THR A 25 1.90 0.45 4.21
N GLY A 26 1.81 1.71 3.79
CA GLY A 26 2.91 2.67 3.81
C GLY A 26 3.12 3.32 5.17
N ALA A 27 4.05 4.28 5.23
CA ALA A 27 4.33 5.05 6.44
C ALA A 27 3.28 6.15 6.72
N ALA A 28 2.58 6.64 5.68
CA ALA A 28 1.56 7.67 5.84
C ALA A 28 0.23 7.04 6.25
N SER A 29 -0.52 7.69 7.14
CA SER A 29 -1.90 7.31 7.40
C SER A 29 -2.74 7.50 6.14
N THR A 30 -3.47 6.47 5.74
CA THR A 30 -4.33 6.51 4.55
C THR A 30 -5.34 7.63 4.67
N MET A 31 -5.28 8.58 3.75
CA MET A 31 -6.36 9.52 3.50
C MET A 31 -6.89 9.24 2.10
N HIS A 32 -8.11 8.69 2.01
CA HIS A 32 -8.89 8.52 0.79
C HIS A 32 -8.17 7.85 -0.39
N PRO A 33 -8.29 6.51 -0.55
CA PRO A 33 -7.73 5.82 -1.71
C PRO A 33 -8.35 6.32 -3.02
N PHE A 34 -7.62 6.17 -4.12
CA PHE A 34 -8.19 6.32 -5.45
C PHE A 34 -9.09 5.12 -5.73
N THR A 35 -10.37 5.40 -5.92
CA THR A 35 -11.38 4.37 -6.14
C THR A 35 -12.02 4.52 -7.49
N CYS A 36 -12.43 3.39 -8.07
CA CYS A 36 -13.08 3.35 -9.37
C CYS A 36 -14.39 4.16 -9.35
N ALA A 37 -14.60 4.97 -10.39
CA ALA A 37 -15.85 5.72 -10.57
C ALA A 37 -17.09 4.79 -10.66
N ASN A 38 -16.90 3.55 -11.11
CA ASN A 38 -17.96 2.56 -11.29
C ASN A 38 -18.12 1.62 -10.08
N ARG A 39 -17.45 1.87 -8.95
CA ARG A 39 -17.39 0.94 -7.81
C ARG A 39 -18.73 0.60 -7.16
N GLY A 40 -19.78 1.38 -7.42
CA GLY A 40 -21.13 1.16 -6.92
C GLY A 40 -21.97 0.18 -7.73
N ASP A 41 -21.40 -0.50 -8.73
CA ASP A 41 -22.10 -1.43 -9.62
C ASP A 41 -22.34 -2.84 -9.05
N GLY A 42 -21.78 -3.14 -7.86
CA GLY A 42 -21.87 -4.44 -7.20
C GLY A 42 -20.83 -5.48 -7.65
N HIS A 43 -19.90 -5.15 -8.56
CA HIS A 43 -18.89 -6.08 -9.09
C HIS A 43 -17.46 -5.79 -8.62
N HIS A 44 -17.26 -4.72 -7.85
CA HIS A 44 -15.96 -4.31 -7.30
C HIS A 44 -15.72 -4.93 -5.92
N GLY A 45 -14.49 -5.35 -5.68
CA GLY A 45 -14.06 -5.93 -4.40
C GLY A 45 -13.48 -4.91 -3.42
N VAL A 46 -13.03 -5.41 -2.27
CA VAL A 46 -12.46 -4.63 -1.16
C VAL A 46 -11.02 -5.05 -0.85
N GLU A 47 -10.31 -5.63 -1.83
CA GLU A 47 -8.99 -6.25 -1.65
C GLU A 47 -7.94 -5.26 -1.12
N GLY A 48 -8.06 -3.98 -1.48
CA GLY A 48 -7.22 -2.90 -0.99
C GLY A 48 -7.62 -2.32 0.37
N GLY A 49 -8.69 -2.80 0.99
CA GLY A 49 -9.24 -2.26 2.25
C GLY A 49 -10.36 -1.22 2.07
N ASP A 50 -10.66 -0.80 0.84
CA ASP A 50 -11.83 0.01 0.46
C ASP A 50 -12.43 -0.57 -0.84
N LEU A 51 -13.70 -0.27 -1.10
CA LEU A 51 -14.42 -0.73 -2.27
C LEU A 51 -13.85 -0.10 -3.54
N GLY A 52 -13.42 -0.96 -4.48
CA GLY A 52 -12.99 -0.57 -5.81
C GLY A 52 -11.68 0.22 -5.86
N VAL A 53 -10.73 -0.08 -4.96
CA VAL A 53 -9.38 0.49 -4.97
C VAL A 53 -8.71 0.30 -6.34
N LEU A 54 -8.15 1.38 -6.89
CA LEU A 54 -7.37 1.35 -8.13
C LEU A 54 -5.94 0.95 -7.84
N ILE A 55 -5.32 0.27 -8.80
CA ILE A 55 -3.92 -0.17 -8.70
C ILE A 55 -3.04 0.76 -9.53
N ALA A 56 -1.98 1.31 -8.93
CA ALA A 56 -0.97 2.06 -9.65
C ALA A 56 -0.15 1.11 -10.52
N THR A 57 0.06 1.51 -11.76
CA THR A 57 0.99 0.92 -12.72
C THR A 57 1.82 2.03 -13.33
N GLU A 58 2.88 1.71 -14.06
CA GLU A 58 3.68 2.72 -14.77
C GLU A 58 2.84 3.49 -15.79
N GLN A 59 1.75 2.92 -16.32
CA GLN A 59 0.85 3.56 -17.28
C GLN A 59 -0.27 4.38 -16.61
N GLY A 60 -0.30 4.44 -15.28
CA GLY A 60 -1.35 5.09 -14.51
C GLY A 60 -2.16 4.10 -13.66
N TRP A 61 -3.33 4.53 -13.25
CA TRP A 61 -4.24 3.73 -12.42
C TRP A 61 -5.12 2.83 -13.28
N VAL A 62 -5.30 1.60 -12.83
CA VAL A 62 -6.19 0.63 -13.45
C VAL A 62 -7.16 0.05 -12.41
N CYS A 63 -8.41 -0.15 -12.82
CA CYS A 63 -9.36 -0.89 -12.00
C CYS A 63 -9.20 -2.39 -12.26
N PRO A 64 -9.09 -3.23 -11.22
CA PRO A 64 -9.01 -4.67 -11.41
C PRO A 64 -10.35 -5.33 -11.79
N SER A 65 -11.46 -4.59 -11.75
CA SER A 65 -12.82 -5.10 -11.96
C SER A 65 -13.50 -4.64 -13.26
N CYS A 66 -13.06 -3.52 -13.86
CA CYS A 66 -13.59 -3.00 -15.12
C CYS A 66 -12.53 -2.17 -15.88
N ASP A 67 -12.88 -1.65 -17.04
CA ASP A 67 -11.94 -0.93 -17.92
C ASP A 67 -11.64 0.52 -17.49
N TYR A 68 -11.99 0.91 -16.27
CA TYR A 68 -11.72 2.27 -15.77
C TYR A 68 -10.22 2.48 -15.52
N THR A 69 -9.72 3.59 -16.05
CA THR A 69 -8.33 4.03 -15.86
C THR A 69 -8.26 5.53 -15.55
N GLN A 70 -7.22 5.98 -14.84
CA GLN A 70 -6.87 7.40 -14.77
C GLN A 70 -5.34 7.58 -14.84
N SER A 71 -4.85 8.69 -15.38
CA SER A 71 -3.41 8.90 -15.61
C SER A 71 -2.70 9.75 -14.56
N TRP A 72 -3.41 10.24 -13.53
CA TRP A 72 -2.86 11.22 -12.59
C TRP A 72 -2.98 10.75 -11.14
N ALA A 73 -2.09 11.17 -10.27
CA ALA A 73 -2.13 10.98 -8.82
C ALA A 73 -1.86 12.30 -8.09
N HIS A 74 -2.20 12.40 -6.81
CA HIS A 74 -1.70 13.50 -6.00
C HIS A 74 -0.24 13.23 -5.61
N ALA A 75 0.66 14.17 -5.91
CA ALA A 75 2.11 13.96 -5.75
C ALA A 75 2.52 13.61 -4.31
N PHE A 76 1.80 14.11 -3.31
CA PHE A 76 2.08 13.80 -1.91
C PHE A 76 1.85 12.31 -1.55
N MET A 77 0.99 11.60 -2.29
CA MET A 77 0.74 10.17 -2.06
C MET A 77 1.91 9.32 -2.56
N ALA A 78 2.68 9.84 -3.53
CA ALA A 78 3.87 9.18 -4.05
C ALA A 78 5.11 9.44 -3.18
N ASN A 79 4.99 10.23 -2.10
CA ASN A 79 6.11 10.66 -1.28
C ASN A 79 6.02 10.10 0.14
N HIS A 80 6.98 9.25 0.53
CA HIS A 80 7.09 8.70 1.88
C HIS A 80 7.60 9.68 2.94
N SER A 81 7.99 10.90 2.57
CA SER A 81 8.72 11.82 3.46
C SER A 81 7.88 12.45 4.57
N GLY A 82 6.59 12.14 4.66
CA GLY A 82 5.75 12.62 5.76
C GLY A 82 5.99 11.79 7.02
N PRO A 83 6.15 12.40 8.21
CA PRO A 83 6.06 11.63 9.44
C PRO A 83 4.71 10.91 9.43
N ALA A 84 4.69 9.61 9.76
CA ALA A 84 3.45 8.91 10.07
C ALA A 84 2.66 9.81 11.03
N LEU A 85 1.43 10.17 10.69
CA LEU A 85 0.61 10.95 11.61
C LEU A 85 0.43 10.09 12.86
N SER A 86 1.17 10.42 13.91
CA SER A 86 1.15 9.69 15.16
C SER A 86 -0.22 9.92 15.79
N ASN A 87 -1.04 8.87 15.83
CA ASN A 87 -2.27 8.90 16.60
C ASN A 87 -1.88 8.97 18.10
N PRO A 88 -2.18 10.07 18.82
CA PRO A 88 -1.81 10.20 20.23
C PRO A 88 -2.53 9.19 21.14
N PHE A 89 -3.56 8.50 20.63
CA PHE A 89 -4.27 7.44 21.33
C PHE A 89 -3.77 6.03 20.96
N ASP A 90 -2.80 5.90 20.06
CA ASP A 90 -2.17 4.61 19.75
C ASP A 90 -1.07 4.30 20.78
N THR A 91 -1.43 3.50 21.77
CA THR A 91 -0.54 3.12 22.89
C THR A 91 0.37 1.93 22.57
N ARG A 92 0.35 1.42 21.33
CA ARG A 92 1.20 0.29 20.92
C ARG A 92 2.68 0.67 20.92
N THR A 93 3.53 -0.29 21.28
CA THR A 93 4.99 -0.20 21.09
C THR A 93 5.32 -0.19 19.59
N ASP A 94 6.53 0.23 19.24
CA ASP A 94 6.98 0.23 17.84
C ASP A 94 7.06 -1.20 17.26
N GLU A 95 7.39 -2.19 18.10
CA GLU A 95 7.32 -3.61 17.76
C GLU A 95 5.89 -4.05 17.45
N GLN A 96 4.92 -3.69 18.29
CA GLN A 96 3.50 -4.01 18.08
C GLN A 96 2.95 -3.34 16.82
N LYS A 97 3.36 -2.10 16.53
CA LYS A 97 2.99 -1.39 15.30
C LYS A 97 3.59 -2.08 14.07
N THR A 98 4.85 -2.49 14.15
CA THR A 98 5.54 -3.20 13.07
C THR A 98 4.89 -4.56 12.80
N SER A 99 4.61 -5.35 13.83
CA SER A 99 3.90 -6.63 13.70
C SER A 99 2.52 -6.44 13.08
N ALA A 100 1.73 -5.46 13.55
CA ALA A 100 0.41 -5.18 12.99
C ALA A 100 0.47 -4.74 11.52
N LEU A 101 1.52 -4.00 11.14
CA LEU A 101 1.74 -3.59 9.76
C LEU A 101 2.14 -4.77 8.86
N ILE A 102 2.98 -5.69 9.37
CA ILE A 102 3.34 -6.93 8.69
C ILE A 102 2.08 -7.76 8.41
N ASP A 103 1.21 -7.93 9.41
CA ASP A 103 -0.05 -8.67 9.27
C ASP A 103 -0.97 -8.01 8.23
N LEU A 104 -1.11 -6.69 8.27
CA LEU A 104 -1.91 -5.93 7.29
C LEU A 104 -1.39 -6.10 5.86
N VAL A 105 -0.08 -6.00 5.65
CA VAL A 105 0.53 -6.22 4.32
C VAL A 105 0.22 -7.62 3.82
N ARG A 106 0.30 -8.63 4.68
CA ARG A 106 0.00 -10.03 4.33
C ARG A 106 -1.48 -10.24 4.01
N GLU A 107 -2.38 -9.64 4.78
CA GLU A 107 -3.81 -9.66 4.51
C GLU A 107 -4.12 -9.10 3.12
N ARG A 108 -3.58 -7.91 2.79
CA ARG A 108 -3.76 -7.26 1.48
C ARG A 108 -3.16 -8.11 0.36
N GLN A 109 -1.95 -8.62 0.54
CA GLN A 109 -1.31 -9.49 -0.44
C GLN A 109 -2.16 -10.73 -0.75
N GLN A 110 -2.69 -11.40 0.28
CA GLN A 110 -3.53 -12.59 0.13
C GLN A 110 -4.84 -12.26 -0.58
N ALA A 111 -5.48 -11.13 -0.26
CA ALA A 111 -6.70 -10.70 -0.94
C ALA A 111 -6.48 -10.53 -2.46
N TYR A 112 -5.38 -9.88 -2.86
CA TYR A 112 -5.04 -9.72 -4.28
C TYR A 112 -4.61 -11.03 -4.95
N MET A 113 -3.97 -11.95 -4.23
CA MET A 113 -3.70 -13.31 -4.74
C MET A 113 -5.00 -14.08 -5.01
N LEU A 114 -5.97 -14.02 -4.09
CA LEU A 114 -7.29 -14.63 -4.31
C LEU A 114 -8.03 -14.00 -5.49
N LEU A 115 -7.94 -12.67 -5.65
CA LEU A 115 -8.47 -11.98 -6.81
C LEU A 115 -7.81 -12.47 -8.10
N LYS A 116 -6.48 -12.63 -8.11
CA LYS A 116 -5.73 -13.19 -9.24
C LYS A 116 -6.21 -14.59 -9.58
N ASP A 117 -6.44 -15.45 -8.58
CA ASP A 117 -6.92 -16.81 -8.80
C ASP A 117 -8.33 -16.83 -9.43
N HIS A 118 -9.22 -15.94 -8.98
CA HIS A 118 -10.57 -15.81 -9.53
C HIS A 118 -10.64 -15.06 -10.87
N LYS A 119 -9.74 -14.09 -11.08
CA LYS A 119 -9.66 -13.23 -12.26
C LYS A 119 -8.18 -13.11 -12.71
N PRO A 120 -7.63 -14.12 -13.41
CA PRO A 120 -6.20 -14.16 -13.79
C PRO A 120 -5.71 -13.01 -14.67
N HIS A 121 -6.64 -12.29 -15.30
CA HIS A 121 -6.35 -11.16 -16.19
C HIS A 121 -6.78 -9.81 -15.59
N ALA A 122 -7.05 -9.75 -14.28
CA ALA A 122 -7.39 -8.50 -13.61
C ALA A 122 -6.24 -7.49 -13.73
N PRO A 123 -6.46 -6.32 -14.34
CA PRO A 123 -5.41 -5.32 -14.57
C PRO A 123 -4.68 -4.93 -13.28
N GLY A 124 -3.35 -4.84 -13.34
CA GLY A 124 -2.52 -4.35 -12.25
C GLY A 124 -2.34 -5.30 -11.05
N VAL A 125 -3.11 -6.39 -10.95
CA VAL A 125 -3.06 -7.27 -9.76
C VAL A 125 -1.66 -7.83 -9.49
N ASP A 126 -0.92 -8.22 -10.54
CA ASP A 126 0.48 -8.65 -10.39
C ASP A 126 1.40 -7.55 -9.83
N VAL A 127 1.18 -6.30 -10.24
CA VAL A 127 1.93 -5.14 -9.74
C VAL A 127 1.66 -4.97 -8.26
N MET A 128 0.39 -5.00 -7.86
CA MET A 128 0.00 -4.85 -6.45
C MET A 128 0.57 -5.98 -5.58
N VAL A 129 0.48 -7.24 -6.02
CA VAL A 129 1.09 -8.38 -5.31
C VAL A 129 2.60 -8.20 -5.17
N GLY A 130 3.27 -7.73 -6.23
CA GLY A 130 4.69 -7.39 -6.20
C GLY A 130 5.01 -6.31 -5.18
N CYS A 131 4.23 -5.24 -5.14
CA CYS A 131 4.40 -4.15 -4.19
C CYS A 131 4.23 -4.62 -2.73
N MET A 132 3.20 -5.40 -2.45
CA MET A 132 2.98 -5.94 -1.11
C MET A 132 4.09 -6.92 -0.71
N ASN A 133 4.60 -7.72 -1.65
CA ASN A 133 5.73 -8.61 -1.38
C ASN A 133 7.00 -7.82 -1.03
N TYR A 134 7.32 -6.77 -1.80
CA TYR A 134 8.47 -5.91 -1.51
C TYR A 134 8.35 -5.28 -0.12
N ARG A 135 7.19 -4.71 0.19
CA ARG A 135 6.92 -4.09 1.50
C ARG A 135 7.03 -5.09 2.65
N TYR A 136 6.52 -6.31 2.46
CA TYR A 136 6.63 -7.38 3.45
C TYR A 136 8.10 -7.71 3.77
N GLN A 137 8.93 -7.89 2.74
CA GLN A 137 10.36 -8.17 2.92
C GLN A 137 11.10 -7.01 3.62
N GLU A 138 10.76 -5.77 3.24
CA GLU A 138 11.34 -4.58 3.87
C GLU A 138 11.03 -4.51 5.38
N LEU A 139 9.78 -4.82 5.77
CA LEU A 139 9.37 -4.81 7.17
C LEU A 139 10.02 -5.92 8.00
N LEU A 140 10.14 -7.13 7.44
CA LEU A 140 10.86 -8.23 8.09
C LEU A 140 12.32 -7.85 8.34
N PHE A 141 13.00 -7.32 7.32
CA PHE A 141 14.39 -6.88 7.46
C PHE A 141 14.57 -5.83 8.57
N LYS A 142 13.64 -4.86 8.68
CA LYS A 142 13.68 -3.84 9.73
C LYS A 142 13.40 -4.40 11.13
N ALA A 143 12.51 -5.38 11.24
CA ALA A 143 12.19 -6.04 12.51
C ALA A 143 13.42 -6.82 13.03
N ASP A 144 14.08 -7.59 12.16
CA ASP A 144 15.28 -8.36 12.50
C ASP A 144 16.42 -7.43 12.96
N ALA A 145 16.68 -6.36 12.20
CA ALA A 145 17.73 -5.38 12.55
C ALA A 145 17.46 -4.64 13.88
N SER A 146 16.19 -4.49 14.27
CA SER A 146 15.82 -3.87 15.55
C SER A 146 16.05 -4.82 16.73
N GLY A 147 15.89 -6.14 16.52
CA GLY A 147 16.11 -7.17 17.54
C GLY A 147 17.59 -7.40 17.91
N GLU A 148 18.51 -7.29 16.94
CA GLU A 148 19.96 -7.46 17.18
C GLU A 148 20.58 -6.32 18.00
N SER A 149 19.96 -5.14 17.98
CA SER A 149 20.43 -3.95 18.71
C SER A 149 20.18 -3.99 20.23
N ALA A 150 19.33 -4.91 20.71
CA ALA A 150 18.93 -5.03 22.12
C ALA A 150 19.81 -6.00 22.93
N SER A 151 20.72 -6.74 22.30
CA SER A 151 21.52 -7.82 22.93
C SER A 151 22.90 -7.40 23.45
N SER A 152 23.18 -6.10 23.60
CA SER A 152 24.48 -5.62 24.12
C SER A 152 24.31 -4.67 25.31
N GLU A 153 23.99 -5.21 26.47
CA GLU A 153 24.44 -4.66 27.76
C GLU A 153 25.71 -5.41 28.17
N PRO A 154 26.84 -4.73 28.41
CA PRO A 154 27.98 -5.37 29.07
C PRO A 154 27.68 -5.45 30.57
N GLU A 155 27.61 -6.67 31.11
CA GLU A 155 27.89 -6.90 32.53
C GLU A 155 29.32 -6.41 32.81
N ILE A 156 29.51 -5.25 33.48
CA ILE A 156 30.47 -5.01 34.60
C ILE A 156 30.00 -3.80 35.41
#